data_AF-A0A820G3N5-F1
#
_entry.id   AF-A0A820G3N5-F1
#
_cell.length_a   1.000
_cell.length_b   1.000
_cell.length_c   1.000
_cell.angle_alpha   90.00
_cell.angle_beta   90.00
_cell.angle_gamma   90.00
#
_symmetry.space_group_name_H-M   'P 1'
#
loop_
_entity.id
_entity.type
_entity.pdbx_description
1 polymer ?
#
loop_
_entity_poly.entity_id
_entity_poly.type
_entity_poly.pdbx_seq_one_letter_code
_entity_poly.pdbx_strand_id
1 'polypeptide(L)'
;MEQIKQQRKISIEDSDDMKRKQLHTARQLENSFRINSSTKSVSYFEDLSNDIIYEIFEYFDFDYIYETFSNLNQRFVNLIINSNLPIKINISSISKPIFQRYYTDIIIPYRHRIKS
;
A
#
# COMPACT_ATOMS: atom_id res chain seq x y z
N MET A 1 -45.27 55.41 -3.76
CA MET A 1 -44.63 54.36 -4.61
C MET A 1 -43.17 54.07 -4.26
N GLU A 2 -42.44 54.96 -3.57
CA GLU A 2 -41.03 54.75 -3.18
C GLU A 2 -40.82 53.71 -2.05
N GLN A 3 -41.68 53.71 -1.02
CA GLN A 3 -41.50 52.81 0.15
C GLN A 3 -41.62 51.30 -0.19
N ILE A 4 -42.45 50.95 -1.18
CA ILE A 4 -42.63 49.55 -1.62
C ILE A 4 -41.41 49.05 -2.42
N LYS A 5 -40.69 49.94 -3.12
CA LYS A 5 -39.48 49.58 -3.87
C LYS A 5 -38.30 49.31 -2.93
N GLN A 6 -38.18 50.06 -1.84
CA GLN A 6 -37.11 49.85 -0.85
C GLN A 6 -37.29 48.54 -0.06
N GLN A 7 -38.52 48.19 0.34
CA GLN A 7 -38.78 46.93 1.04
C GLN A 7 -38.55 45.68 0.16
N ARG A 8 -38.85 45.76 -1.15
CA ARG A 8 -38.51 44.66 -2.08
C ARG A 8 -37.00 44.52 -2.27
N LYS A 9 -36.24 45.61 -2.26
CA LYS A 9 -34.79 45.57 -2.46
C LYS A 9 -34.06 44.92 -1.28
N ILE A 10 -34.46 45.28 -0.05
CA ILE A 10 -33.92 44.69 1.19
C ILE A 10 -34.23 43.18 1.25
N SER A 11 -35.47 42.78 0.92
CA SER A 11 -35.87 41.37 0.92
C SER A 11 -35.14 40.51 -0.14
N ILE A 12 -34.65 41.10 -1.23
CA ILE A 12 -33.86 40.40 -2.26
C ILE A 12 -32.40 40.27 -1.79
N GLU A 13 -31.83 41.32 -1.21
CA GLU A 13 -30.46 41.32 -0.68
C GLU A 13 -30.30 40.30 0.46
N ASP A 14 -31.27 40.17 1.37
CA ASP A 14 -31.26 39.18 2.45
C ASP A 14 -31.37 37.72 1.92
N SER A 15 -32.14 37.52 0.83
CA SER A 15 -32.25 36.21 0.16
C SER A 15 -30.94 35.81 -0.53
N ASP A 16 -30.25 36.75 -1.15
CA ASP A 16 -29.00 36.48 -1.86
C ASP A 16 -27.85 36.23 -0.90
N ASP A 17 -27.80 36.94 0.24
CA ASP A 17 -26.80 36.69 1.27
C ASP A 17 -27.00 35.31 1.94
N MET A 18 -28.26 34.89 2.13
CA MET A 18 -28.59 33.56 2.64
C MET A 18 -28.18 32.44 1.65
N LYS A 19 -28.40 32.64 0.34
CA LYS A 19 -27.95 31.69 -0.69
C LYS A 19 -26.42 31.59 -0.76
N ARG A 20 -25.71 32.71 -0.61
CA ARG A 20 -24.24 32.74 -0.56
C ARG A 20 -23.69 31.98 0.64
N LYS A 21 -24.30 32.14 1.81
CA LYS A 21 -23.95 31.38 3.03
C LYS A 21 -24.20 29.88 2.83
N GLN A 22 -25.35 29.49 2.28
CA GLN A 22 -25.64 28.07 2.00
C GLN A 22 -24.67 27.46 0.99
N LEU A 23 -24.31 28.18 -0.07
CA LEU A 23 -23.34 27.72 -1.07
C LEU A 23 -21.92 27.56 -0.49
N HIS A 24 -21.51 28.46 0.40
CA HIS A 24 -20.22 28.36 1.08
C HIS A 24 -20.18 27.16 2.04
N THR A 25 -21.26 26.94 2.80
CA THR A 25 -21.40 25.77 3.67
C THR A 25 -21.43 24.46 2.88
N ALA A 26 -22.11 24.43 1.73
CA ALA A 26 -22.15 23.26 0.85
C ALA A 26 -20.75 22.92 0.30
N ARG A 27 -19.98 23.93 -0.12
CA ARG A 27 -18.59 23.74 -0.58
C ARG A 27 -17.63 23.31 0.53
N GLN A 28 -17.84 23.80 1.76
CA GLN A 28 -17.06 23.35 2.92
C GLN A 28 -17.39 21.89 3.28
N LEU A 29 -18.66 21.49 3.21
CA LEU A 29 -19.07 20.10 3.39
C LEU A 29 -18.51 19.18 2.29
N GLU A 30 -18.57 19.59 1.03
CA GLU A 30 -18.04 18.82 -0.10
C GLU A 30 -16.51 18.64 -0.03
N ASN A 31 -15.78 19.69 0.37
CA ASN A 31 -14.35 19.60 0.59
C ASN A 31 -14.00 18.73 1.81
N SER A 32 -14.82 18.72 2.86
CA SER A 32 -14.63 17.82 4.01
C SER A 32 -14.87 16.34 3.65
N PHE A 33 -15.77 16.07 2.69
CA PHE A 33 -16.05 14.71 2.21
C PHE A 33 -14.97 14.17 1.26
N ARG A 34 -14.31 15.03 0.48
CA ARG A 34 -13.24 14.61 -0.45
C ARG A 34 -11.89 14.34 0.22
N ILE A 35 -11.67 14.78 1.45
CA ILE A 35 -10.39 14.58 2.15
C ILE A 35 -10.31 13.20 2.85
N ASN A 36 -11.43 12.50 3.03
CA ASN A 36 -11.47 11.24 3.78
C ASN A 36 -11.84 10.03 2.91
N SER A 37 -10.99 9.62 1.97
CA SER A 37 -11.01 8.22 1.49
C SER A 37 -9.71 7.70 0.87
N SER A 38 -8.57 8.28 1.24
CA SER A 38 -7.34 7.47 1.28
C SER A 38 -7.43 6.56 2.52
N THR A 39 -8.38 5.64 2.53
CA THR A 39 -8.30 4.48 3.42
C THR A 39 -7.07 3.71 2.96
N LYS A 40 -5.92 3.98 3.59
CA LYS A 40 -4.75 3.11 3.48
C LYS A 40 -5.28 1.71 3.74
N SER A 41 -5.20 0.81 2.77
CA SER A 41 -5.55 -0.58 3.03
C SER A 41 -4.57 -1.05 4.11
N VAL A 42 -5.11 -1.35 5.29
CA VAL A 42 -4.32 -1.99 6.33
C VAL A 42 -4.15 -3.42 5.86
N SER A 43 -2.94 -3.76 5.42
CA SER A 43 -2.57 -5.13 5.13
C SER A 43 -2.21 -5.81 6.44
N TYR A 44 -2.92 -6.88 6.79
CA TYR A 44 -2.61 -7.75 7.93
C TYR A 44 -1.65 -8.88 7.53
N PHE A 45 -1.02 -8.80 6.36
CA PHE A 45 -0.11 -9.84 5.88
C PHE A 45 1.09 -10.01 6.81
N GLU A 46 1.59 -8.91 7.38
CA GLU A 46 2.70 -8.93 8.33
C GLU A 46 2.31 -9.50 9.70
N ASP A 47 1.02 -9.71 9.96
CA ASP A 47 0.50 -10.30 11.20
C ASP A 47 0.30 -11.82 11.11
N LEU A 48 0.43 -12.40 9.90
CA LEU A 48 0.36 -13.85 9.70
C LEU A 48 1.44 -14.57 10.51
N SER A 49 1.17 -15.77 11.01
CA SER A 49 2.15 -16.59 11.72
C SER A 49 3.29 -17.02 10.78
N ASN A 50 4.46 -17.35 11.34
CA ASN A 50 5.60 -17.82 10.55
C ASN A 50 5.26 -19.10 9.76
N ASP A 51 4.46 -20.00 10.34
CA ASP A 51 4.05 -21.24 9.69
C ASP A 51 3.26 -20.97 8.40
N ILE A 52 2.29 -20.04 8.46
CA ILE A 52 1.51 -19.64 7.27
C ILE A 52 2.41 -18.96 6.23
N ILE A 53 3.35 -18.12 6.65
CA ILE A 53 4.31 -17.51 5.72
C ILE A 53 5.17 -18.58 5.04
N TYR A 54 5.61 -19.61 5.77
CA TYR A 54 6.37 -20.71 5.18
C TYR A 54 5.53 -21.54 4.21
N GLU A 55 4.27 -21.84 4.52
CA GLU A 55 3.36 -22.50 3.58
C GLU A 55 3.22 -21.68 2.29
N ILE A 56 3.04 -20.36 2.39
CA ILE A 56 2.99 -19.47 1.23
C ILE A 56 4.29 -19.56 0.42
N PHE A 57 5.44 -19.54 1.09
CA PHE A 57 6.75 -19.64 0.44
C PHE A 57 6.96 -20.96 -0.30
N GLU A 58 6.29 -22.07 0.07
CA GLU A 58 6.43 -23.34 -0.67
C GLU A 58 5.92 -23.27 -2.11
N TYR A 59 5.03 -22.31 -2.42
CA TYR A 59 4.45 -22.10 -3.75
C TYR A 59 5.31 -21.25 -4.69
N PHE A 60 6.38 -20.63 -4.20
CA PHE A 60 7.22 -19.72 -4.98
C PHE A 60 8.66 -20.23 -5.10
N ASP A 61 9.33 -19.80 -6.17
CA ASP A 61 10.78 -19.96 -6.30
C ASP A 61 11.50 -19.05 -5.29
N PHE A 62 12.65 -19.50 -4.81
CA PHE A 62 13.35 -18.82 -3.72
C PHE A 62 13.86 -17.44 -4.13
N ASP A 63 14.25 -17.24 -5.38
CA ASP A 63 14.67 -15.95 -5.91
C ASP A 63 13.51 -14.93 -5.89
N TYR A 64 12.30 -15.36 -6.26
CA TYR A 64 11.11 -14.53 -6.18
C TYR A 64 10.77 -14.13 -4.74
N ILE A 65 10.87 -15.09 -3.81
CA ILE A 65 10.65 -14.84 -2.38
C ILE A 65 11.67 -13.82 -1.88
N TYR A 66 12.95 -14.03 -2.19
CA TYR A 66 14.01 -13.14 -1.75
C TYR A 66 13.79 -11.73 -2.30
N GLU A 67 13.59 -11.56 -3.61
CA GLU A 67 13.41 -10.24 -4.21
C GLU A 67 12.17 -9.51 -3.70
N THR A 68 11.06 -10.24 -3.47
CA THR A 68 9.79 -9.63 -3.05
C THR A 68 9.77 -9.31 -1.56
N PHE A 69 10.27 -10.20 -0.70
CA PHE A 69 10.05 -10.13 0.75
C PHE A 69 11.29 -9.69 1.55
N SER A 70 12.50 -9.67 0.98
CA SER A 70 13.71 -9.28 1.73
C SER A 70 13.70 -7.83 2.21
N ASN A 71 12.93 -6.96 1.56
CA ASN A 71 12.93 -5.52 1.86
C ASN A 71 11.69 -5.07 2.64
N LEU A 72 10.80 -5.99 3.05
CA LEU A 72 9.59 -5.64 3.81
C LEU A 72 9.93 -5.18 5.22
N ASN A 73 10.50 -6.08 6.02
CA ASN A 73 10.94 -5.79 7.39
C ASN A 73 11.90 -6.88 7.89
N GLN A 74 12.49 -6.65 9.07
CA GLN A 74 13.50 -7.55 9.65
C GLN A 74 12.96 -8.95 9.94
N ARG A 75 11.66 -9.09 10.23
CA ARG A 75 11.04 -10.41 10.45
C ARG A 75 11.12 -11.23 9.16
N PHE A 76 10.74 -10.67 8.01
CA PHE A 76 10.82 -11.39 6.74
C PHE A 76 12.26 -11.72 6.32
N VAL A 77 13.21 -10.81 6.54
CA VAL A 77 14.64 -11.08 6.34
C VAL A 77 15.07 -12.31 7.14
N ASN A 78 14.72 -12.34 8.44
CA ASN A 78 15.06 -13.45 9.31
C ASN A 78 14.37 -14.76 8.89
N LEU A 79 13.11 -14.69 8.43
CA LEU A 79 12.39 -15.84 7.91
C LEU A 79 13.06 -16.45 6.68
N ILE A 80 13.60 -15.62 5.78
CA ILE A 80 14.25 -16.09 4.55
C ILE A 80 15.64 -16.66 4.85
N ILE A 81 16.44 -15.93 5.65
CA ILE A 81 17.83 -16.29 5.95
C ILE A 81 17.93 -17.53 6.83
N ASN A 82 17.10 -17.64 7.87
CA ASN A 82 17.16 -18.73 8.86
C ASN A 82 16.20 -19.89 8.56
N SER A 83 15.49 -19.81 7.44
CA SER A 83 14.55 -20.84 7.01
C SER A 83 15.26 -22.15 6.70
N ASN A 84 14.57 -23.28 6.91
CA ASN A 84 15.00 -24.60 6.42
C ASN A 84 14.39 -24.94 5.05
N LEU A 85 13.69 -23.99 4.42
CA LEU A 85 13.11 -24.18 3.10
C LEU A 85 14.21 -24.50 2.09
N PRO A 86 13.98 -25.48 1.20
CA PRO A 86 14.88 -25.75 0.10
C PRO A 86 15.01 -24.52 -0.78
N ILE A 87 16.25 -24.21 -1.18
CA ILE A 87 16.50 -23.21 -2.20
C ILE A 87 16.12 -23.83 -3.55
N LYS A 88 14.92 -23.52 -4.04
CA LYS A 88 14.45 -23.87 -5.38
C LYS A 88 14.73 -22.68 -6.31
N ILE A 89 15.47 -22.93 -7.38
CA ILE A 89 15.84 -21.90 -8.36
C ILE A 89 15.50 -22.44 -9.73
N ASN A 90 14.65 -21.74 -10.45
CA ASN A 90 14.45 -21.98 -11.87
C ASN A 90 15.41 -21.09 -12.67
N ILE A 91 16.59 -21.63 -12.98
CA ILE A 91 17.64 -20.89 -13.73
C ILE A 91 17.15 -20.46 -15.12
N SER A 92 16.16 -21.16 -15.68
CA SER A 92 15.64 -20.84 -17.02
C SER A 92 14.75 -19.60 -17.05
N SER A 93 14.15 -19.20 -15.93
CA SER A 93 13.25 -18.04 -15.82
C SER A 93 13.92 -16.78 -15.29
N ILE A 94 15.16 -16.87 -14.79
CA ILE A 94 15.85 -15.75 -14.14
C ILE A 94 16.75 -15.00 -15.14
N SER A 95 16.71 -13.67 -15.10
CA SER A 95 17.64 -12.86 -15.91
C SER A 95 19.05 -12.91 -15.33
N LYS A 96 20.07 -12.75 -16.18
CA LYS A 96 21.48 -12.82 -15.77
C LYS A 96 21.86 -11.85 -14.64
N PRO A 97 21.41 -10.57 -14.62
CA PRO A 97 21.71 -9.66 -13.52
C PRO A 97 21.06 -10.10 -12.20
N ILE A 98 19.80 -10.56 -12.25
CA ILE A 98 19.08 -11.05 -11.06
C ILE A 98 19.79 -12.29 -10.52
N PHE A 99 20.20 -13.21 -11.39
CA PHE A 99 20.97 -14.39 -11.01
C PHE A 99 22.31 -14.03 -10.36
N GLN A 100 23.06 -13.05 -10.87
CA GLN A 100 24.32 -12.63 -10.26
C GLN A 100 24.14 -12.08 -8.85
N ARG A 101 23.12 -11.24 -8.63
CA ARG A 101 22.79 -10.70 -7.31
C ARG A 101 22.39 -11.84 -6.37
N TYR A 102 21.47 -12.68 -6.81
CA TYR A 102 21.00 -13.84 -6.07
C TYR A 102 22.15 -14.82 -5.69
N TYR A 103 23.04 -15.09 -6.65
CA TYR A 103 24.20 -15.93 -6.43
C TYR A 103 25.12 -15.37 -5.35
N THR A 104 25.37 -14.06 -5.38
CA THR A 104 26.26 -13.38 -4.44
C THR A 104 25.67 -13.27 -3.05
N ASP A 105 24.38 -12.95 -2.95
CA ASP A 105 23.73 -12.63 -1.67
C ASP A 105 23.17 -13.88 -0.97
N ILE A 106 22.82 -14.94 -1.73
CA ILE A 106 22.13 -16.11 -1.21
C ILE A 106 22.93 -17.39 -1.43
N ILE A 107 23.31 -17.70 -2.68
CA ILE A 107 23.95 -19.00 -2.96
C ILE A 107 25.33 -19.09 -2.30
N ILE A 108 26.16 -18.06 -2.42
CA ILE A 108 27.50 -18.07 -1.81
C ILE A 108 27.42 -18.19 -0.28
N PRO A 109 26.67 -17.34 0.45
CA PRO A 109 26.67 -17.37 1.92
C PRO A 109 25.99 -18.62 2.48
N TYR A 110 24.96 -19.12 1.79
CA TYR A 110 24.15 -20.25 2.26
C TYR A 110 24.38 -21.54 1.49
N ARG A 111 25.54 -21.67 0.82
CA ARG A 111 26.00 -22.87 0.08
C ARG A 111 25.77 -24.17 0.85
N HIS A 112 25.95 -24.16 2.16
CA HIS A 112 25.79 -25.34 3.04
C HIS A 112 24.35 -25.88 3.09
N ARG A 113 23.35 -25.10 2.65
CA ARG A 113 21.93 -25.50 2.58
C ARG A 113 21.54 -26.11 1.24
N ILE A 114 22.43 -26.06 0.22
CA ILE A 114 22.16 -26.64 -1.09
C ILE A 114 22.26 -28.16 -0.97
N LYS A 115 21.16 -28.85 -1.23
CA LYS A 115 21.10 -30.31 -1.22
C LYS A 115 21.46 -30.86 -2.61
N SER A 116 22.31 -31.89 -2.63
CA SER A 116 22.68 -32.68 -3.82
C SER A 116 21.55 -33.59 -4.26
#